data_AF-A0A930MLG0-F1
#
_entry.id   AF-A0A930MLG0-F1
#
_cell.length_a   1.000
_cell.length_b   1.000
_cell.length_c   1.000
_cell.angle_alpha   90.00
_cell.angle_beta   90.00
_cell.angle_gamma   90.00
#
_symmetry.space_group_name_H-M   'P 1'
#
loop_
_entity.id
_entity.type
_entity.pdbx_description
1 polymer ?
#
loop_
_entity_poly.entity_id
_entity_poly.type
_entity_poly.pdbx_seq_one_letter_code
_entity_poly.pdbx_strand_id
1 'polypeptide(L)'
;DGSVTACVPLPIAGILSDRPLPVLAAEIADVRHALMENGYRHDNAIMSFATLALPVSPDVKLTDKGIVDVRRGEIVPLIVELRTAE
;
A
#
# COMPACT_ATOMS: atom_id res chain seq x y z
N ASP A 1 15.54 10.98 -6.72
CA ASP A 1 15.71 11.64 -8.03
C ASP A 1 14.38 11.87 -8.74
N GLY A 2 13.23 11.57 -8.09
CA GLY A 2 11.91 11.77 -8.68
C GLY A 2 11.56 10.82 -9.83
N SER A 3 12.44 9.87 -10.16
CA SER A 3 12.22 8.88 -11.22
C SER A 3 11.42 7.68 -10.72
N VAL A 4 10.65 7.09 -11.63
CA VAL A 4 9.97 5.81 -11.39
C VAL A 4 11.00 4.69 -11.48
N THR A 5 11.14 3.89 -10.41
CA THR A 5 12.12 2.81 -10.32
C THR A 5 11.59 1.47 -10.81
N ALA A 6 10.28 1.22 -10.70
CA ALA A 6 9.60 0.04 -11.23
C ALA A 6 8.10 0.34 -11.47
N CYS A 7 7.48 -0.37 -12.40
CA CYS A 7 6.05 -0.24 -12.71
C CYS A 7 5.50 -1.56 -13.28
N VAL A 8 4.28 -1.92 -12.91
CA VAL A 8 3.52 -3.02 -13.52
C VAL A 8 2.15 -2.50 -13.97
N PRO A 9 1.83 -2.54 -15.28
CA PRO A 9 0.54 -2.08 -15.77
C PRO A 9 -0.56 -3.12 -15.52
N LEU A 10 -1.66 -2.69 -14.89
CA LEU A 10 -2.88 -3.48 -14.64
C LEU A 10 -4.08 -2.83 -15.36
N PRO A 11 -4.18 -2.96 -16.69
CA PRO A 11 -5.14 -2.20 -17.50
C PRO A 11 -6.61 -2.56 -17.23
N ILE A 12 -6.90 -3.73 -16.67
CA ILE A 12 -8.26 -4.18 -16.40
C ILE A 12 -8.64 -3.78 -14.98
N ALA A 13 -9.40 -2.69 -14.86
CA ALA A 13 -9.90 -2.13 -13.60
C ALA A 13 -8.81 -1.79 -12.55
N GLY A 14 -7.54 -1.71 -12.94
CA GLY A 14 -6.43 -1.53 -11.99
C GLY A 14 -6.10 -2.79 -11.18
N ILE A 15 -6.66 -3.94 -11.53
CA ILE A 15 -6.56 -5.19 -10.76
C ILE A 15 -5.89 -6.30 -11.58
N LEU A 16 -6.22 -6.41 -12.87
CA LEU A 16 -5.77 -7.49 -13.73
C LEU A 16 -4.97 -7.00 -14.93
N SER A 17 -4.15 -7.91 -15.47
CA SER A 17 -3.41 -7.76 -16.71
C SER A 17 -3.74 -8.93 -17.64
N ASP A 18 -3.81 -8.66 -18.93
CA ASP A 18 -4.02 -9.64 -20.00
C ASP A 18 -2.70 -10.22 -20.55
N ARG A 19 -1.57 -9.83 -19.96
CA ARG A 19 -0.24 -10.32 -20.35
C ARG A 19 -0.01 -11.78 -19.95
N PRO A 20 0.88 -12.49 -20.66
CA PRO A 20 1.30 -13.84 -20.26
C PRO A 20 1.85 -13.87 -18.83
N LEU A 21 1.49 -14.91 -18.07
CA LEU A 21 1.89 -15.07 -16.67
C LEU A 21 3.40 -14.89 -16.42
N PRO A 22 4.33 -15.45 -17.21
CA PRO A 22 5.76 -15.26 -16.97
C PRO A 22 6.22 -13.80 -17.08
N VAL A 23 5.59 -13.04 -17.99
CA VAL A 23 5.89 -11.61 -18.18
C VAL A 23 5.39 -10.81 -16.97
N LEU A 24 4.12 -11.00 -16.60
CA LEU A 24 3.53 -10.32 -15.45
C LEU A 24 4.27 -10.65 -14.14
N ALA A 25 4.68 -11.91 -13.97
CA ALA A 25 5.42 -12.36 -12.79
C ALA A 25 6.78 -11.65 -12.64
N ALA A 26 7.50 -11.46 -13.75
CA ALA A 26 8.75 -10.70 -13.76
C ALA A 26 8.53 -9.23 -13.37
N GLU A 27 7.53 -8.56 -13.97
CA GLU A 27 7.22 -7.16 -13.66
C GLU A 27 6.79 -6.95 -12.20
N ILE A 28 6.00 -7.86 -11.64
CA ILE A 28 5.64 -7.82 -10.20
C ILE A 28 6.88 -8.05 -9.33
N ALA A 29 7.82 -8.90 -9.76
CA ALA A 29 9.06 -9.13 -9.02
C ALA A 29 9.94 -7.87 -8.99
N ASP A 30 10.00 -7.11 -10.08
CA ASP A 30 10.73 -5.83 -10.15
C ASP A 30 10.10 -4.79 -9.22
N VAL A 31 8.77 -4.67 -9.21
CA VAL A 31 8.06 -3.78 -8.28
C VAL A 31 8.31 -4.18 -6.82
N ARG A 32 8.29 -5.48 -6.53
CA ARG A 32 8.60 -5.99 -5.18
C ARG A 32 10.03 -5.61 -4.77
N HIS A 33 11.00 -5.76 -5.67
CA HIS A 33 12.38 -5.41 -5.38
C HIS A 33 12.54 -3.92 -5.11
N ALA A 34 11.95 -3.06 -5.96
CA ALA A 34 11.96 -1.62 -5.78
C ALA A 34 11.34 -1.19 -4.44
N LEU A 35 10.24 -1.80 -4.00
CA LEU A 35 9.66 -1.55 -2.67
C LEU A 35 10.66 -1.86 -1.54
N MET A 36 11.34 -3.00 -1.63
CA MET A 36 12.31 -3.43 -0.61
C MET A 36 13.55 -2.54 -0.59
N GLU A 37 14.08 -2.14 -1.75
CA GLU A 37 15.21 -1.20 -1.85
C GLU A 37 14.88 0.17 -1.28
N ASN A 38 13.62 0.60 -1.39
CA ASN A 38 13.12 1.85 -0.79
C ASN A 38 12.75 1.70 0.70
N GLY A 39 13.11 0.58 1.34
CA GLY A 39 12.99 0.39 2.78
C GLY A 39 11.68 -0.26 3.24
N TYR A 40 10.82 -0.74 2.34
CA TYR A 40 9.64 -1.50 2.73
C TYR A 40 10.03 -2.88 3.27
N ARG A 41 9.70 -3.17 4.53
CA ARG A 41 10.06 -4.42 5.22
C ARG A 41 8.82 -5.26 5.50
N HIS A 42 8.60 -6.30 4.70
CA HIS A 42 7.54 -7.29 4.91
C HIS A 42 7.83 -8.57 4.11
N ASP A 43 7.52 -9.75 4.66
CA ASP A 43 7.77 -11.04 3.99
C ASP A 43 7.00 -11.19 2.67
N ASN A 44 5.84 -10.55 2.59
CA ASN A 44 5.03 -10.45 1.37
C ASN A 44 4.72 -8.99 1.05
N ALA A 45 5.71 -8.28 0.50
CA ALA A 45 5.63 -6.82 0.29
C ALA A 45 4.44 -6.40 -0.58
N ILE A 46 4.18 -7.11 -1.68
CA ILE A 46 3.08 -6.80 -2.59
C ILE A 46 1.72 -6.96 -1.89
N MET A 47 1.50 -8.09 -1.20
CA MET A 47 0.23 -8.33 -0.50
C MET A 47 0.02 -7.32 0.63
N SER A 48 1.06 -7.06 1.44
CA SER A 48 0.98 -6.07 2.52
C SER A 48 0.64 -4.68 1.99
N PHE A 49 1.34 -4.23 0.93
CA PHE A 49 1.07 -2.95 0.30
C PHE A 49 -0.38 -2.83 -0.21
N ALA A 50 -0.89 -3.88 -0.86
CA ALA A 50 -2.27 -3.91 -1.37
C ALA A 50 -3.34 -3.81 -0.25
N THR A 51 -3.00 -4.18 0.99
CA THR A 51 -3.94 -4.17 2.12
C THR A 51 -3.94 -2.88 2.95
N LEU A 52 -3.07 -1.91 2.63
CA LEU A 52 -2.98 -0.65 3.37
C LEU A 52 -4.32 0.12 3.38
N ALA A 53 -5.07 0.02 2.27
CA ALA A 53 -6.35 0.68 2.07
C ALA A 53 -7.57 -0.19 2.37
N LEU A 54 -7.43 -1.29 3.10
CA LEU A 54 -8.52 -2.23 3.36
C LEU A 54 -9.19 -1.93 4.74
N PRO A 55 -10.37 -1.27 4.78
CA PRO A 55 -11.00 -0.80 6.02
C PRO A 55 -11.78 -1.89 6.77
N VAL A 56 -11.34 -3.15 6.66
CA VAL A 56 -11.89 -4.30 7.41
C VAL A 56 -10.84 -5.01 8.25
N SER A 57 -9.56 -4.71 8.03
CA SER A 57 -8.48 -5.18 8.91
C SER A 57 -8.49 -4.34 10.19
N PRO A 58 -8.24 -4.94 11.37
CA PRO A 58 -8.17 -4.22 12.63
C PRO A 58 -7.22 -3.01 12.56
N ASP A 59 -7.46 -2.06 13.47
CA ASP A 59 -6.64 -0.88 13.74
C ASP A 59 -6.84 0.28 12.75
N VAL A 60 -5.82 1.13 12.59
CA VAL A 60 -5.91 2.37 11.81
C VAL A 60 -5.56 2.12 10.34
N LYS A 61 -6.40 2.60 9.42
CA LYS A 61 -6.24 2.41 7.96
C LYS A 61 -6.31 3.71 7.20
N LEU A 62 -5.51 3.81 6.14
CA LEU A 62 -5.55 4.94 5.21
C LEU A 62 -6.54 4.64 4.08
N THR A 63 -7.53 5.49 3.90
CA THR A 63 -8.57 5.34 2.85
C THR A 63 -8.64 6.60 2.00
N ASP A 64 -9.44 6.56 0.95
CA ASP A 64 -9.83 7.72 0.15
C ASP A 64 -10.58 8.80 0.95
N LYS A 65 -11.17 8.44 2.10
CA LYS A 65 -11.85 9.34 3.03
C LYS A 65 -10.96 9.87 4.16
N GLY A 66 -9.68 9.51 4.15
CA GLY A 66 -8.71 9.86 5.20
C GLY A 66 -8.32 8.68 6.08
N ILE A 67 -7.80 8.97 7.27
CA ILE A 67 -7.39 7.96 8.26
C ILE A 67 -8.63 7.48 9.01
N VAL A 68 -8.89 6.18 9.02
CA VAL A 68 -10.03 5.56 9.69
C VAL A 68 -9.54 4.69 10.84
N ASP A 69 -10.08 4.92 12.04
CA ASP A 69 -10.01 3.95 13.12
C ASP A 69 -11.10 2.89 12.87
N VAL A 70 -10.68 1.70 12.41
CA VAL A 70 -11.62 0.62 12.02
C VAL A 70 -12.39 0.08 13.23
N ARG A 71 -11.82 0.15 14.45
CA ARG A 71 -12.50 -0.35 15.66
C ARG A 71 -13.62 0.58 16.09
N ARG A 72 -13.44 1.89 15.92
CA ARG A 72 -14.42 2.92 16.28
C ARG A 72 -15.38 3.24 15.13
N GLY A 73 -15.00 2.93 13.89
CA GLY A 73 -15.78 3.29 12.70
C GLY A 73 -15.76 4.80 12.41
N GLU A 74 -14.70 5.49 12.83
CA GLU A 74 -14.59 6.95 12.82
C GLU A 74 -13.39 7.39 11.97
N ILE A 75 -13.54 8.50 11.23
CA ILE A 75 -12.41 9.17 10.58
C ILE A 75 -11.67 9.98 11.65
N VAL A 76 -10.36 9.78 11.76
CA VAL A 76 -9.50 10.45 12.75
C VAL A 76 -8.55 11.46 12.09
N PRO A 77 -8.09 12.49 12.81
CA PRO A 77 -7.14 13.46 12.28
C PRO A 77 -5.82 12.81 11.83
N LEU A 78 -5.25 13.30 10.73
CA LEU A 78 -3.94 12.86 10.24
C LEU A 78 -2.79 13.31 11.17
N ILE A 79 -2.92 14.49 11.75
CA ILE A 79 -1.93 15.11 12.64
C ILE A 79 -2.59 15.30 14.00
N VAL A 80 -1.94 14.79 15.04
CA VAL A 80 -2.35 14.97 16.43
C VAL A 80 -1.29 15.81 17.16
N GLU A 81 -1.73 16.76 17.98
CA GLU A 81 -0.82 17.46 18.89
C GLU A 81 -0.47 16.53 20.07
N LEU A 82 0.82 16.24 20.22
CA LEU A 82 1.31 15.55 21.41
C LEU A 82 1.25 16.52 22.59
N ARG A 83 0.37 16.26 23.55
CA ARG A 83 0.43 16.95 24.84
C ARG A 83 1.61 16.37 25.62
N THR A 84 2.64 17.18 25.87
CA THR A 84 3.67 16.83 26.84
C THR A 84 3.04 16.77 28.22
N ALA A 85 3.23 15.65 28.92
CA ALA A 85 2.83 15.55 30.32
C ALA A 85 3.65 16.57 31.13
N GLU A 86 2.95 17.43 31.87
CA GLU A 86 3.54 18.24 32.95
C GLU A 86 3.98 17.34 34.12
#